data_AF-A0A9X8ZZL5-F1
#
_entry.id   AF-A0A9X8ZZL5-F1
#
_cell.length_a   1.000
_cell.length_b   1.000
_cell.length_c   1.000
_cell.angle_alpha   90.00
_cell.angle_beta   90.00
_cell.angle_gamma   90.00
#
_symmetry.space_group_name_H-M   'P 1'
#
loop_
_entity.id
_entity.type
_entity.pdbx_description
1 polymer ?
#
loop_
_entity_poly.entity_id
_entity_poly.type
_entity_poly.pdbx_seq_one_letter_code
_entity_poly.pdbx_strand_id
1 'polypeptide(L)'
;MKRKKLVIGSILMGMTLSLSACGSSDNIVTTKSGSISESDFNKKLKENYGKQNLSEMVVEKVLHDKYKVTDEEVTKQLKELKDKMG
;
A
#
# COMPACT_ATOMS: atom_id res chain seq x y z
N MET A 1 6.22 32.48 39.95
CA MET A 1 6.45 31.93 38.60
C MET A 1 6.32 30.40 38.55
N LYS A 2 5.16 29.80 38.90
CA LYS A 2 4.99 28.32 38.90
C LYS A 2 3.81 27.79 38.08
N ARG A 3 2.98 28.65 37.47
CA ARG A 3 1.80 28.23 36.67
C ARG A 3 2.00 28.20 35.15
N LYS A 4 3.09 28.79 34.64
CA LYS A 4 3.37 28.86 33.19
C LYS A 4 4.13 27.65 32.63
N LYS A 5 4.62 26.73 33.48
CA LYS A 5 5.43 25.58 33.05
C LYS A 5 4.62 24.29 32.81
N LEU A 6 3.35 24.24 33.22
CA LEU A 6 2.50 23.04 33.10
C LEU A 6 1.63 23.00 31.82
N VAL A 7 1.72 24.01 30.96
CA VAL A 7 0.88 24.10 29.75
C VAL A 7 1.63 23.65 28.48
N ILE A 8 2.95 23.48 28.55
CA ILE A 8 3.81 23.23 27.37
C ILE A 8 3.96 21.72 27.05
N GLY A 9 3.61 20.83 27.97
CA GLY A 9 3.88 19.38 27.85
C GLY A 9 2.77 18.52 27.22
N SER A 10 1.59 19.06 26.90
CA SER A 10 0.42 18.22 26.54
C SER A 10 0.05 18.19 25.06
N ILE A 11 0.74 18.91 24.17
CA ILE A 11 0.29 19.08 22.78
C ILE A 11 0.86 18.01 21.83
N LEU A 12 1.91 17.28 22.21
CA LEU A 12 2.62 16.37 21.31
C LEU A 12 2.04 14.95 21.18
N MET A 13 0.99 14.58 21.93
CA MET A 13 0.39 13.25 21.86
C MET A 13 -0.87 13.13 20.98
N GLY A 14 -1.32 14.24 20.38
CA GLY A 14 -2.57 14.27 19.60
C GLY A 14 -2.42 14.06 18.09
N MET A 15 -1.20 14.03 17.54
CA MET A 15 -0.99 14.03 16.07
C MET A 15 -0.84 12.64 15.43
N THR A 16 -0.81 11.55 16.20
CA THR A 16 -0.59 10.20 15.63
C THR A 16 -1.86 9.47 15.18
N LEU A 17 -3.06 10.04 15.41
CA LEU A 17 -4.33 9.39 15.08
C LEU A 17 -5.15 10.09 13.98
N SER A 18 -4.72 11.26 13.49
CA SER A 18 -5.42 11.98 12.43
C SER A 18 -5.17 11.44 11.02
N LEU A 19 -4.30 10.43 10.86
CA LEU A 19 -3.99 9.84 9.54
C LEU A 19 -4.73 8.52 9.25
N SER A 20 -5.61 8.07 10.15
CA SER A 20 -6.35 6.82 9.97
C SER A 20 -7.61 6.95 9.10
N ALA A 21 -7.92 8.15 8.60
CA ALA A 21 -9.19 8.45 7.93
C ALA A 21 -9.05 9.05 6.52
N CYS A 22 -7.95 8.81 5.81
CA CYS A 22 -7.92 9.01 4.35
C CYS A 22 -8.09 7.65 3.64
N GLY A 23 -9.16 6.93 4.00
CA GLY A 23 -9.71 5.87 3.16
C GLY A 23 -10.92 6.48 2.49
N SER A 24 -10.85 6.75 1.19
CA SER A 24 -11.88 7.53 0.51
C SER A 24 -13.24 6.87 0.72
N SER A 25 -14.19 7.64 1.24
CA SER A 25 -15.61 7.26 1.31
C SER A 25 -16.28 7.26 -0.07
N ASP A 26 -15.50 7.46 -1.12
CA ASP A 26 -15.97 7.61 -2.48
C ASP A 26 -16.38 6.25 -3.05
N ASN A 27 -17.48 6.27 -3.79
CA ASN A 27 -17.97 5.11 -4.51
C ASN A 27 -17.08 4.89 -5.74
N ILE A 28 -16.45 3.72 -5.83
CA ILE A 28 -15.64 3.34 -7.00
C ILE A 28 -16.51 2.82 -8.14
N VAL A 29 -17.69 2.28 -7.82
CA VAL A 29 -18.68 1.77 -8.77
C VAL A 29 -20.07 2.01 -8.20
N THR A 30 -20.99 2.43 -9.07
CA THR A 30 -22.43 2.52 -8.76
C THR A 30 -23.21 1.67 -9.76
N THR A 31 -24.10 0.83 -9.25
CA THR A 31 -24.98 -0.03 -10.05
C THR A 31 -26.43 0.25 -9.68
N LYS A 32 -27.37 -0.31 -10.46
CA LYS A 32 -28.81 -0.26 -10.11
C LYS A 32 -29.13 -0.94 -8.77
N SER A 33 -28.25 -1.82 -8.29
CA SER A 33 -28.42 -2.59 -7.07
C SER A 33 -27.63 -2.02 -5.87
N GLY A 34 -27.04 -0.84 -6.02
CA GLY A 34 -26.24 -0.18 -4.98
C GLY A 34 -24.84 0.21 -5.45
N SER A 35 -24.14 0.92 -4.58
CA SER A 35 -22.77 1.39 -4.80
C SER A 35 -21.76 0.58 -4.00
N ILE A 36 -20.55 0.46 -4.53
CA ILE A 36 -19.40 -0.14 -3.86
C ILE A 36 -18.44 0.99 -3.54
N SER A 37 -18.12 1.15 -2.25
CA SER A 37 -17.12 2.11 -1.78
C SER A 37 -15.70 1.60 -1.97
N GLU A 38 -14.73 2.50 -2.02
CA GLU A 38 -13.31 2.14 -2.04
C GLU A 38 -12.93 1.28 -0.82
N SER A 39 -13.46 1.62 0.36
CA SER A 39 -13.24 0.88 1.60
C SER A 39 -13.73 -0.57 1.52
N ASP A 40 -14.96 -0.79 1.02
CA ASP A 40 -15.53 -2.13 0.90
C ASP A 40 -14.75 -2.99 -0.09
N PHE A 41 -14.38 -2.38 -1.23
CA PHE A 41 -13.55 -3.04 -2.23
C PHE A 41 -12.18 -3.42 -1.67
N ASN A 42 -11.49 -2.48 -1.03
CA ASN A 42 -10.16 -2.69 -0.44
C ASN A 42 -10.19 -3.77 0.65
N LYS A 43 -11.23 -3.75 1.50
CA LYS A 43 -11.43 -4.80 2.51
C LYS A 43 -11.59 -6.16 1.84
N LYS A 44 -12.43 -6.26 0.80
CA LYS A 44 -12.68 -7.53 0.13
C LYS A 44 -11.47 -8.05 -0.63
N LEU A 45 -10.72 -7.15 -1.27
CA LEU A 45 -9.47 -7.46 -1.94
C LEU A 45 -8.44 -8.01 -0.95
N LYS A 46 -8.31 -7.38 0.23
CA LYS A 46 -7.40 -7.83 1.29
C LYS A 46 -7.82 -9.18 1.88
N GLU A 47 -9.10 -9.42 2.06
CA GLU A 47 -9.61 -10.72 2.52
C GLU A 47 -9.30 -11.84 1.52
N ASN A 48 -9.53 -11.60 0.23
CA ASN A 48 -9.42 -12.63 -0.80
C ASN A 48 -7.98 -12.86 -1.27
N TYR A 49 -7.17 -11.81 -1.43
CA TYR A 49 -5.85 -11.86 -2.06
C TYR A 49 -4.72 -11.31 -1.17
N GLY A 50 -5.04 -10.69 -0.03
CA GLY A 50 -4.06 -9.99 0.79
C GLY A 50 -2.94 -10.89 1.33
N LYS A 51 -3.26 -12.15 1.70
CA LYS A 51 -2.24 -13.09 2.21
C LYS A 51 -1.25 -13.50 1.12
N GLN A 52 -1.75 -13.85 -0.06
CA GLN A 52 -0.90 -14.28 -1.18
C GLN A 52 0.00 -13.13 -1.62
N ASN A 53 -0.59 -11.97 -1.90
CA ASN A 53 0.17 -10.79 -2.33
C ASN A 53 1.20 -10.37 -1.27
N LEU A 54 0.85 -10.43 0.02
CA LEU A 54 1.79 -10.12 1.09
C LEU A 54 2.99 -11.10 1.10
N SER A 55 2.73 -12.39 0.91
CA SER A 55 3.80 -13.38 0.82
C SER A 55 4.71 -13.13 -0.38
N GLU A 56 4.14 -12.87 -1.55
CA GLU A 56 4.88 -12.55 -2.78
C GLU A 56 5.74 -11.30 -2.58
N MET A 57 5.17 -10.21 -2.06
CA MET A 57 5.89 -8.96 -1.78
C MET A 57 7.04 -9.16 -0.78
N VAL A 58 6.85 -9.98 0.26
CA VAL A 58 7.92 -10.27 1.23
C VAL A 58 9.06 -11.04 0.55
N VAL A 59 8.73 -12.07 -0.24
CA VAL A 59 9.73 -12.85 -0.96
C VAL A 59 10.48 -11.97 -1.95
N GLU A 60 9.78 -11.19 -2.77
CA GLU A 60 10.37 -10.25 -3.73
C GLU A 60 11.30 -9.26 -3.03
N LYS A 61 10.84 -8.64 -1.93
CA LYS A 61 11.64 -7.67 -1.17
C LYS A 61 12.93 -8.28 -0.62
N VAL A 62 12.85 -9.50 -0.06
CA VAL A 62 14.03 -10.20 0.47
C VAL A 62 15.00 -10.58 -0.66
N LEU A 63 14.48 -11.02 -1.80
CA LEU A 63 15.31 -11.38 -2.95
C LEU A 63 15.99 -10.15 -3.55
N HIS A 64 15.28 -9.05 -3.75
CA HIS A 64 15.84 -7.80 -4.30
C HIS A 64 16.83 -7.12 -3.35
N ASP A 65 16.69 -7.36 -2.04
CA ASP A 65 17.67 -6.91 -1.06
C ASP A 65 18.99 -7.68 -1.22
N LYS A 66 18.92 -9.01 -1.32
CA LYS A 66 20.08 -9.90 -1.43
C LYS A 66 20.73 -9.95 -2.82
N TYR A 67 19.93 -9.82 -3.87
CA TYR A 67 20.35 -9.97 -5.27
C TYR A 67 19.93 -8.73 -6.04
N LYS A 68 20.92 -7.93 -6.44
CA LYS A 68 20.69 -6.78 -7.31
C LYS A 68 20.60 -7.26 -8.74
N VAL A 69 19.51 -6.89 -9.40
CA VAL A 69 19.28 -7.10 -10.82
C VAL A 69 19.31 -5.72 -11.47
N THR A 70 20.00 -5.59 -12.60
CA THR A 70 20.08 -4.32 -13.32
C THR A 70 19.01 -4.21 -14.40
N ASP A 71 18.68 -2.97 -14.79
CA ASP A 71 17.68 -2.72 -15.82
C ASP A 71 18.12 -3.31 -17.19
N GLU A 72 19.42 -3.41 -17.44
CA GLU A 72 19.98 -4.03 -18.63
C GLU A 72 19.68 -5.55 -18.66
N GLU A 73 19.79 -6.24 -17.53
CA GLU A 73 19.48 -7.68 -17.42
C GLU A 73 18.00 -7.95 -17.68
N VAL A 74 17.11 -7.12 -17.11
CA VAL A 74 15.66 -7.19 -17.33
C VAL A 74 15.33 -6.92 -18.81
N THR A 75 15.94 -5.89 -19.39
CA THR A 75 15.72 -5.52 -20.80
C THR A 75 16.18 -6.63 -21.74
N LYS A 76 17.32 -7.26 -21.46
CA LYS A 76 17.83 -8.38 -22.24
C LYS A 76 16.86 -9.56 -22.20
N GLN A 77 16.41 -9.97 -21.01
CA GLN A 77 15.43 -11.07 -20.88
C GLN A 77 14.09 -10.75 -21.53
N LEU A 78 13.62 -9.51 -21.44
CA LEU A 78 12.40 -9.06 -22.10
C LEU A 78 12.53 -9.16 -23.62
N LYS A 79 13.68 -8.79 -24.19
CA LYS A 79 13.94 -8.92 -25.63
C LYS A 79 13.96 -10.38 -26.06
N GLU A 80 14.67 -11.24 -25.33
CA GLU A 80 14.69 -12.69 -25.60
C GLU A 80 13.29 -13.31 -25.52
N LEU A 81 12.45 -12.85 -24.60
CA LEU A 81 11.06 -13.29 -24.49
C LEU A 81 10.22 -12.82 -25.68
N LYS A 82 10.37 -11.55 -26.10
CA LYS A 82 9.68 -11.00 -27.28
C LYS A 82 10.06 -11.76 -28.55
N ASP A 83 11.35 -11.99 -28.77
CA ASP A 83 11.84 -12.73 -29.94
C ASP A 83 11.29 -14.17 -29.99
N LYS A 84 11.01 -14.79 -28.84
CA LYS A 84 10.37 -16.11 -28.74
C LYS A 84 8.86 -16.10 -28.93
N MET A 85 8.20 -14.98 -28.64
CA MET A 85 6.74 -14.85 -28.76
C MET A 85 6.28 -14.33 -30.14
N GLY A 86 7.21 -13.87 -30.99
CA GLY A 86 6.94 -13.42 -32.35
C GLY A 86 6.85 -11.91 -32.47
#